data_AF-A0A1X1N2M3-F1
#
_entry.id   AF-A0A1X1N2M3-F1
#
_cell.length_a   1.000
_cell.length_b   1.000
_cell.length_c   1.000
_cell.angle_alpha   90.00
_cell.angle_beta   90.00
_cell.angle_gamma   90.00
#
_symmetry.space_group_name_H-M   'P 1'
#
loop_
_entity.id
_entity.type
_entity.pdbx_description
1 polymer ?
#
loop_
_entity_poly.entity_id
_entity_poly.type
_entity_poly.pdbx_seq_one_letter_code
_entity_poly.pdbx_strand_id
1 'polypeptide(L)'
;MGIGLNSIRLRGRVGAIDVIESVDHGPPGGAPGSDDPHAQRPPYVLLLASGVRLGPEHRRAADAYARRHGCEVLDLVPAEMSAHRILDLARMVDPSTYRSARLARGRGAFQAVLVDAEVLARTGLTTADSTDLTDLTDLTEAELVAVLETCKRHAAASTDLAVLPGLVGAEPDDGRTRLSVHRAAYAWEPARRVLPALRDAAILLGATSNPLAALAAVTMSWLQPVAVGGSRLWVTPGTLRRSMLTRRRGALLQLVGMPSRTRDLLGAPTIGPDPATCPRAPRPIRTAGRLTPTEIAEKRSQYRRELAGGLDRFLESPRTTCPWCGGNDLSVRMNGRDVSQGKPGRFRYDRCGDCGHVFQNPRLSFEGLDFYYRDFYDGLGAAMIEEVFGFSPGPYLHRASLSIPTPRRWLDVGGGHGHFCNVARTVWPTTSFDALDIGAGIEEAERRRWVDRAYRGLFPDIAADLADQYDVISMFHYLEHTRDPLAELDAAALALA
;
A
#
# COMPACT_ATOMS: atom_id res chain seq x y z
N MET A 1 5.90 30.06 -14.62
CA MET A 1 6.72 29.69 -13.45
C MET A 1 6.44 28.28 -12.93
N GLY A 2 5.21 27.96 -12.48
CA GLY A 2 4.90 26.64 -11.87
C GLY A 2 5.26 25.40 -12.72
N ILE A 3 5.03 25.43 -14.04
CA ILE A 3 5.43 24.34 -14.94
C ILE A 3 6.95 24.14 -14.94
N GLY A 4 7.73 25.23 -15.00
CA GLY A 4 9.19 25.19 -15.00
C GLY A 4 9.76 24.63 -13.70
N LEU A 5 9.30 25.14 -12.54
CA LEU A 5 9.71 24.62 -11.22
C LEU A 5 9.35 23.14 -11.07
N ASN A 6 8.15 22.74 -11.51
CA ASN A 6 7.78 21.33 -11.49
C ASN A 6 8.64 20.48 -12.43
N SER A 7 9.02 20.98 -13.61
CA SER A 7 9.94 20.28 -14.51
C SER A 7 11.30 20.04 -13.85
N ILE A 8 11.85 21.03 -13.13
CA ILE A 8 13.13 20.88 -12.41
C ILE A 8 13.01 19.78 -11.34
N ARG A 9 11.95 19.83 -10.53
CA ARG A 9 11.69 18.81 -9.50
C ARG A 9 11.55 17.40 -10.09
N LEU A 10 10.77 17.25 -11.17
CA LEU A 10 10.58 15.97 -11.84
C LEU A 10 11.87 15.47 -12.53
N ARG A 11 12.67 16.37 -13.10
CA ARG A 11 13.99 16.04 -13.66
C ARG A 11 14.94 15.53 -12.58
N GLY A 12 14.93 16.13 -11.39
CA GLY A 12 15.71 15.63 -10.25
C GLY A 12 15.35 14.19 -9.88
N ARG A 13 14.06 13.85 -9.90
CA ARG A 13 13.58 12.47 -9.66
C ARG A 13 14.03 11.50 -10.73
N VAL A 14 13.79 11.80 -12.01
CA VAL A 14 14.25 10.94 -13.11
C VAL A 14 15.77 10.79 -13.11
N GLY A 15 16.48 11.88 -12.83
CA GLY A 15 17.94 11.90 -12.69
C GLY A 15 18.48 11.13 -11.49
N ALA A 16 17.63 10.57 -10.63
CA ALA A 16 18.00 9.67 -9.54
C ALA A 16 17.71 8.19 -9.85
N ILE A 17 17.14 7.85 -11.03
CA ILE A 17 16.88 6.45 -11.43
C ILE A 17 18.12 5.86 -12.09
N ASP A 18 18.76 4.90 -11.45
CA ASP A 18 19.97 4.27 -11.99
C ASP A 18 19.75 3.60 -13.35
N VAL A 19 20.81 3.54 -14.14
CA VAL A 19 20.79 2.91 -15.47
C VAL A 19 21.56 1.61 -15.39
N ILE A 20 20.92 0.51 -15.77
CA ILE A 20 21.55 -0.80 -15.85
C ILE A 20 22.47 -0.79 -17.06
N GLU A 21 23.77 -0.85 -16.81
CA GLU A 21 24.76 -1.03 -17.86
C GLU A 21 24.60 -2.43 -18.48
N SER A 22 24.29 -2.48 -19.77
CA SER A 22 24.39 -3.71 -20.55
C SER A 22 25.87 -4.07 -20.66
N VAL A 23 26.32 -5.05 -19.88
CA VAL A 23 27.71 -5.51 -19.92
C VAL A 23 28.06 -6.01 -21.33
N ASP A 24 29.11 -5.46 -21.91
CA ASP A 24 29.70 -5.86 -23.19
C ASP A 24 30.15 -7.35 -23.19
N HIS A 25 30.09 -7.95 -24.38
CA HIS A 25 30.40 -9.36 -24.65
C HIS A 25 31.81 -9.80 -24.18
N GLY A 26 31.89 -10.50 -23.05
CA GLY A 26 32.99 -11.41 -22.74
C GLY A 26 32.53 -12.87 -22.84
N PRO A 27 33.34 -13.80 -23.38
CA PRO A 27 32.98 -15.22 -23.41
C PRO A 27 32.84 -15.75 -21.97
N PRO A 28 32.06 -16.83 -21.75
CA PRO A 28 31.78 -17.33 -20.42
C PRO A 28 33.08 -17.84 -19.78
N GLY A 29 33.66 -17.05 -18.89
CA GLY A 29 34.64 -17.54 -17.93
C GLY A 29 33.90 -18.44 -16.95
N GLY A 30 34.03 -19.76 -17.13
CA GLY A 30 33.44 -20.74 -16.25
C GLY A 30 33.93 -20.55 -14.81
N ALA A 31 33.00 -20.26 -13.90
CA ALA A 31 33.20 -20.53 -12.49
C ALA A 31 32.84 -22.00 -12.21
N PRO A 32 33.57 -22.72 -11.34
CA PRO A 32 33.31 -24.13 -11.08
C PRO A 32 31.92 -24.30 -10.45
N GLY A 33 31.22 -25.36 -10.85
CA GLY A 33 29.91 -25.71 -10.31
C GLY A 33 29.94 -25.80 -8.79
N SER A 34 29.17 -24.92 -8.14
CA SER A 34 28.67 -25.19 -6.81
C SER A 34 27.45 -26.10 -6.97
N ASP A 35 27.60 -27.38 -6.60
CA ASP A 35 26.51 -28.32 -6.40
C ASP A 35 25.69 -27.92 -5.15
N ASP A 36 25.10 -26.72 -5.18
CA ASP A 36 24.08 -26.30 -4.23
C ASP A 36 22.70 -26.63 -4.82
N PRO A 37 21.92 -27.55 -4.23
CA PRO A 37 20.58 -27.88 -4.69
C PRO A 37 19.60 -26.68 -4.66
N HIS A 38 19.97 -25.55 -4.06
CA HIS A 38 19.21 -24.28 -4.14
C HIS A 38 19.56 -23.40 -5.36
N ALA A 39 20.62 -23.70 -6.13
CA ALA A 39 21.07 -22.90 -7.27
C ALA A 39 20.26 -23.09 -8.57
N GLN A 40 19.29 -24.02 -8.59
CA GLN A 40 18.59 -24.45 -9.82
C GLN A 40 17.21 -23.82 -10.08
N ARG A 41 16.74 -22.89 -9.24
CA ARG A 41 15.56 -22.04 -9.56
C ARG A 41 16.02 -20.62 -9.88
N PRO A 42 15.54 -19.98 -10.97
CA PRO A 42 15.81 -18.57 -11.18
C PRO A 42 15.23 -17.81 -9.98
N PRO A 43 16.04 -17.06 -9.20
CA PRO A 43 15.57 -16.48 -7.95
C PRO A 43 14.56 -15.35 -8.16
N TYR A 44 14.44 -14.87 -9.40
CA TYR A 44 13.49 -13.85 -9.77
C TYR A 44 12.52 -14.34 -10.84
N VAL A 45 11.26 -13.94 -10.70
CA VAL A 45 10.18 -14.11 -11.66
C VAL A 45 9.99 -12.79 -12.41
N LEU A 46 9.97 -12.83 -13.74
CA LEU A 46 9.65 -11.68 -14.57
C LEU A 46 8.15 -11.53 -14.75
N LEU A 47 7.65 -10.32 -14.57
CA LEU A 47 6.28 -9.94 -14.86
C LEU A 47 6.29 -8.94 -16.00
N LEU A 48 5.80 -9.31 -17.19
CA LEU A 48 5.82 -8.48 -18.39
C LEU A 48 4.42 -7.99 -18.77
N ALA A 49 4.31 -6.71 -19.07
CA ALA A 49 3.10 -6.15 -19.65
C ALA A 49 2.88 -6.66 -21.10
N SER A 50 1.63 -6.71 -21.55
CA SER A 50 1.26 -7.05 -22.92
C SER A 50 2.04 -6.21 -23.93
N GLY A 51 2.74 -6.87 -24.86
CA GLY A 51 3.53 -6.21 -25.90
C GLY A 51 4.94 -5.75 -25.49
N VAL A 52 5.32 -5.91 -24.21
CA VAL A 52 6.68 -5.64 -23.74
C VAL A 52 7.55 -6.86 -23.99
N ARG A 53 8.79 -6.63 -24.47
CA ARG A 53 9.75 -7.71 -24.76
C ARG A 53 11.08 -7.44 -24.08
N LEU A 54 11.64 -8.48 -23.48
CA LEU A 54 12.95 -8.46 -22.84
C LEU A 54 13.81 -9.59 -23.40
N GLY A 55 14.97 -9.24 -23.98
CA GLY A 55 15.93 -10.24 -24.47
C GLY A 55 16.69 -10.93 -23.32
N PRO A 56 17.24 -12.14 -23.56
CA PRO A 56 17.90 -12.93 -22.52
C PRO A 56 19.15 -12.25 -21.92
N GLU A 57 19.89 -11.46 -22.72
CA GLU A 57 21.04 -10.68 -22.24
C GLU A 57 20.60 -9.58 -21.26
N HIS A 58 19.58 -8.80 -21.64
CA HIS A 58 19.01 -7.76 -20.79
C HIS A 58 18.38 -8.35 -19.52
N ARG A 59 17.77 -9.54 -19.61
CA ARG A 59 17.29 -10.28 -18.43
C ARG A 59 18.43 -10.63 -17.47
N ARG A 60 19.56 -11.15 -17.97
CA ARG A 60 20.74 -11.44 -17.13
C ARG A 60 21.30 -10.18 -16.48
N ALA A 61 21.35 -9.07 -17.22
CA ALA A 61 21.80 -7.79 -16.68
C ALA A 61 20.86 -7.28 -15.56
N ALA A 62 19.54 -7.40 -15.74
CA ALA A 62 18.55 -7.05 -14.73
C ALA A 62 18.69 -7.92 -13.47
N ASP A 63 18.84 -9.24 -13.62
CA ASP A 63 19.04 -10.16 -12.48
C ASP A 63 20.34 -9.85 -11.73
N ALA A 64 21.44 -9.60 -12.46
CA ALA A 64 22.72 -9.24 -11.85
C ALA A 64 22.65 -7.89 -11.12
N TYR A 65 21.95 -6.91 -11.68
CA TYR A 65 21.71 -5.62 -11.05
C TYR A 65 20.90 -5.78 -9.76
N ALA A 66 19.80 -6.52 -9.81
CA ALA A 66 18.92 -6.74 -8.65
C ALA A 66 19.68 -7.37 -7.48
N ARG A 67 20.48 -8.42 -7.75
CA ARG A 67 21.32 -9.07 -6.73
C ARG A 67 22.36 -8.11 -6.15
N ARG A 68 23.08 -7.39 -7.01
CA ARG A 68 24.14 -6.46 -6.59
C ARG A 68 23.62 -5.35 -5.67
N HIS A 69 22.41 -4.86 -5.93
CA HIS A 69 21.80 -3.76 -5.17
C HIS A 69 20.83 -4.26 -4.08
N GLY A 70 20.76 -5.58 -3.84
CA GLY A 70 19.85 -6.18 -2.87
C GLY A 70 18.38 -5.80 -3.12
N CYS A 71 17.98 -5.73 -4.40
CA CYS A 71 16.60 -5.47 -4.79
C CYS A 71 15.84 -6.80 -4.86
N GLU A 72 14.93 -7.01 -3.92
CA GLU A 72 13.97 -8.12 -3.93
C GLU A 72 12.84 -7.85 -4.96
N VAL A 73 12.57 -6.58 -5.28
CA VAL A 73 11.60 -6.17 -6.30
C VAL A 73 12.22 -5.04 -7.12
N LEU A 74 12.22 -5.16 -8.44
CA LEU A 74 12.80 -4.17 -9.35
C LEU A 74 11.85 -3.86 -10.50
N ASP A 75 11.31 -2.64 -10.55
CA ASP A 75 10.57 -2.15 -11.72
C ASP A 75 11.58 -1.70 -12.79
N LEU A 76 11.56 -2.38 -13.93
CA LEU A 76 12.43 -2.12 -15.06
C LEU A 76 11.79 -1.07 -15.97
N VAL A 77 12.47 0.07 -16.08
CA VAL A 77 12.01 1.24 -16.82
C VAL A 77 12.66 1.24 -18.21
N PRO A 78 11.88 1.26 -19.31
CA PRO A 78 12.47 1.42 -20.64
C PRO A 78 13.13 2.78 -20.78
N ALA A 79 14.26 2.83 -21.49
CA ALA A 79 14.93 4.11 -21.76
C ALA A 79 14.14 4.96 -22.79
N GLU A 80 13.48 4.31 -23.76
CA GLU A 80 12.55 4.96 -24.69
C GLU A 80 11.11 4.85 -24.17
N MET A 81 10.47 5.99 -23.91
CA MET A 81 9.10 6.01 -23.40
C MET A 81 8.27 7.12 -24.05
N SER A 82 6.95 6.91 -24.10
CA SER A 82 6.04 7.97 -24.50
C SER A 82 6.00 9.11 -23.48
N ALA A 83 5.79 10.33 -23.99
CA ALA A 83 5.84 11.57 -23.21
C ALA A 83 4.95 11.59 -21.95
N HIS A 84 3.80 10.91 -21.96
CA HIS A 84 2.93 10.83 -20.79
C HIS A 84 3.48 9.88 -19.72
N ARG A 85 4.12 8.77 -20.10
CA ARG A 85 4.66 7.80 -19.14
C ARG A 85 5.85 8.35 -18.37
N ILE A 86 6.74 9.10 -19.02
CA ILE A 86 7.87 9.76 -18.33
C ILE A 86 7.33 10.68 -17.22
N LEU A 87 6.30 11.47 -17.51
CA LEU A 87 5.71 12.37 -16.53
C LEU A 87 4.94 11.63 -15.44
N ASP A 88 4.26 10.54 -15.78
CA ASP A 88 3.56 9.71 -14.79
C ASP A 88 4.55 9.06 -13.82
N LEU A 89 5.60 8.42 -14.34
CA LEU A 89 6.68 7.83 -13.55
C LEU A 89 7.29 8.84 -12.57
N ALA A 90 7.72 10.00 -13.09
CA ALA A 90 8.34 11.05 -12.27
C ALA A 90 7.41 11.62 -11.19
N ARG A 91 6.09 11.58 -11.40
CA ARG A 91 5.08 12.03 -10.42
C ARG A 91 4.79 10.96 -9.37
N MET A 92 4.76 9.70 -9.78
CA MET A 92 4.39 8.57 -8.93
C MET A 92 5.51 8.14 -7.98
N VAL A 93 6.76 8.22 -8.42
CA VAL A 93 7.92 7.70 -7.66
C VAL A 93 8.90 8.83 -7.37
N ASP A 94 9.46 8.81 -6.17
CA ASP A 94 10.65 9.58 -5.80
C ASP A 94 11.79 8.60 -5.53
N PRO A 95 12.67 8.32 -6.52
CA PRO A 95 13.67 7.25 -6.41
C PRO A 95 14.61 7.43 -5.21
N SER A 96 14.91 8.69 -4.86
CA SER A 96 15.80 9.04 -3.75
C SER A 96 15.32 8.57 -2.38
N THR A 97 14.01 8.42 -2.20
CA THR A 97 13.39 7.99 -0.93
C THR A 97 12.64 6.68 -1.07
N TYR A 98 12.59 6.08 -2.27
CA TYR A 98 11.69 4.97 -2.52
C TYR A 98 11.98 3.75 -1.65
N ARG A 99 13.27 3.45 -1.41
CA ARG A 99 13.70 2.35 -0.52
C ARG A 99 13.52 2.69 0.96
N SER A 100 13.80 3.92 1.38
CA SER A 100 13.73 4.30 2.80
C SER A 100 12.29 4.59 3.27
N ALA A 101 11.40 5.00 2.37
CA ALA A 101 9.99 5.22 2.64
C ALA A 101 9.24 3.88 2.70
N ARG A 102 9.32 3.20 3.84
CA ARG A 102 8.79 1.84 4.05
C ARG A 102 7.28 1.68 3.85
N LEU A 103 6.49 2.75 3.99
CA LEU A 103 5.05 2.78 3.70
C LEU A 103 4.72 3.32 2.29
N ALA A 104 5.73 3.67 1.48
CA ALA A 104 5.49 4.14 0.12
C ALA A 104 4.79 3.06 -0.70
N ARG A 105 3.77 3.45 -1.46
CA ARG A 105 3.07 2.54 -2.37
C ARG A 105 3.99 2.07 -3.49
N GLY A 106 3.82 0.83 -3.92
CA GLY A 106 4.52 0.30 -5.08
C GLY A 106 4.10 1.01 -6.36
N ARG A 107 5.03 1.73 -6.96
CA ARG A 107 4.81 2.57 -8.14
C ARG A 107 6.02 2.46 -9.07
N GLY A 108 5.80 2.67 -10.36
CA GLY A 108 6.83 2.48 -11.37
C GLY A 108 6.35 2.80 -12.79
N ALA A 109 7.06 2.26 -13.77
CA ALA A 109 6.74 2.32 -15.18
C ALA A 109 5.64 1.30 -15.57
N PHE A 110 5.51 0.22 -14.79
CA PHE A 110 4.50 -0.84 -14.98
C PHE A 110 4.61 -1.52 -16.35
N GLN A 111 5.83 -1.81 -16.79
CA GLN A 111 6.08 -2.50 -18.06
C GLN A 111 6.79 -3.84 -17.89
N ALA A 112 7.79 -3.88 -17.01
CA ALA A 112 8.48 -5.10 -16.64
C ALA A 112 8.85 -5.00 -15.16
N VAL A 113 8.49 -6.01 -14.37
CA VAL A 113 8.83 -6.06 -12.95
C VAL A 113 9.53 -7.38 -12.67
N LEU A 114 10.70 -7.31 -12.07
CA LEU A 114 11.45 -8.46 -11.59
C LEU A 114 11.15 -8.63 -10.09
N VAL A 115 10.66 -9.81 -9.70
CA VAL A 115 10.23 -10.08 -8.32
C VAL A 115 10.91 -11.33 -7.80
N ASP A 116 11.54 -11.25 -6.64
CA ASP A 116 12.12 -12.40 -5.97
C ASP A 116 11.04 -13.45 -5.68
N ALA A 117 11.34 -14.72 -5.96
CA ALA A 117 10.40 -15.82 -5.86
C ALA A 117 9.84 -15.99 -4.43
N GLU A 118 10.64 -15.72 -3.39
CA GLU A 118 10.17 -15.76 -2.01
C GLU A 118 9.21 -14.61 -1.71
N VAL A 119 9.48 -13.41 -2.21
CA VAL A 119 8.57 -12.27 -2.06
C VAL A 119 7.24 -12.60 -2.70
N LEU A 120 7.27 -13.11 -3.94
CA LEU A 120 6.06 -13.48 -4.67
C LEU A 120 5.28 -14.57 -3.92
N ALA A 121 5.96 -15.57 -3.37
CA ALA A 121 5.32 -16.59 -2.54
C ALA A 121 4.65 -16.00 -1.27
N ARG A 122 5.34 -15.08 -0.56
CA ARG A 122 4.78 -14.42 0.63
C ARG A 122 3.55 -13.57 0.32
N THR A 123 3.47 -12.98 -0.88
CA THR A 123 2.31 -12.16 -1.27
C THR A 123 1.01 -12.95 -1.44
N GLY A 124 1.09 -14.29 -1.59
CA GLY A 124 -0.07 -15.13 -1.90
C GLY A 124 -0.68 -14.86 -3.28
N LEU A 125 0.02 -14.15 -4.16
CA LEU A 125 -0.43 -13.90 -5.53
C LEU A 125 -0.38 -15.18 -6.36
N THR A 126 -1.52 -15.87 -6.46
CA THR A 126 -1.71 -17.00 -7.38
C THR A 126 -2.31 -16.49 -8.69
N THR A 127 -1.72 -16.85 -9.84
CA THR A 127 -2.44 -16.68 -11.11
C THR A 127 -3.44 -17.83 -11.27
N ALA A 128 -4.57 -17.57 -11.94
CA ALA A 128 -5.64 -18.57 -12.11
C ALA A 128 -5.19 -19.84 -12.85
N ASP A 129 -4.02 -19.83 -13.51
CA ASP A 129 -3.57 -20.89 -14.42
C ASP A 129 -2.22 -21.55 -14.04
N SER A 130 -1.47 -21.09 -13.04
CA SER A 130 -0.28 -21.83 -12.57
C SER A 130 0.14 -21.48 -11.14
N THR A 131 0.41 -22.52 -10.36
CA THR A 131 1.20 -22.50 -9.11
C THR A 131 2.71 -22.47 -9.39
N ASP A 132 3.12 -22.61 -10.66
CA ASP A 132 4.51 -22.56 -11.05
C ASP A 132 5.00 -21.11 -11.12
N LEU A 133 6.10 -20.84 -10.40
CA LEU A 133 6.86 -19.59 -10.36
C LEU A 133 7.63 -19.37 -11.67
N THR A 134 6.94 -19.40 -12.81
CA THR A 134 7.48 -19.08 -14.13
C THR A 134 7.23 -17.62 -14.49
N ASP A 135 8.05 -17.07 -15.40
CA ASP A 135 7.86 -15.72 -15.93
C ASP A 135 6.42 -15.54 -16.45
N LEU A 136 5.73 -14.51 -15.93
CA LEU A 136 4.36 -14.17 -16.29
C LEU A 136 4.37 -13.08 -17.35
N THR A 137 3.95 -13.45 -18.55
CA THR A 137 3.82 -12.50 -19.66
C THR A 137 2.37 -12.09 -19.88
N ASP A 138 2.19 -11.04 -20.68
CA ASP A 138 0.88 -10.59 -21.16
C ASP A 138 -0.04 -10.08 -20.03
N LEU A 139 0.54 -9.37 -19.05
CA LEU A 139 -0.20 -8.66 -18.01
C LEU A 139 -0.65 -7.28 -18.51
N THR A 140 -1.78 -6.79 -18.00
CA THR A 140 -2.13 -5.39 -18.20
C THR A 140 -1.29 -4.49 -17.27
N GLU A 141 -1.09 -3.24 -17.64
CA GLU A 141 -0.35 -2.31 -16.75
C GLU A 141 -1.09 -2.05 -15.44
N ALA A 142 -2.43 -2.09 -15.45
CA ALA A 142 -3.24 -1.96 -14.25
C ALA A 142 -3.08 -3.17 -13.31
N GLU A 143 -2.89 -4.37 -13.86
CA GLU A 143 -2.52 -5.56 -13.08
C GLU A 143 -1.13 -5.39 -12.45
N LEU A 144 -0.15 -4.90 -13.22
CA LEU A 144 1.20 -4.62 -12.70
C LEU A 144 1.19 -3.54 -11.61
N VAL A 145 0.28 -2.57 -11.63
CA VAL A 145 0.09 -1.62 -10.52
C VAL A 145 -0.27 -2.38 -9.23
N ALA A 146 -1.25 -3.27 -9.29
CA ALA A 146 -1.70 -4.03 -8.12
C ALA A 146 -0.61 -4.99 -7.60
N VAL A 147 0.10 -5.66 -8.51
CA VAL A 147 1.20 -6.55 -8.15
C VAL A 147 2.35 -5.77 -7.52
N LEU A 148 2.81 -4.69 -8.15
CA LEU A 148 3.92 -3.89 -7.62
C LEU A 148 3.56 -3.26 -6.27
N GLU A 149 2.32 -2.81 -6.08
CA GLU A 149 1.86 -2.29 -4.79
C GLU A 149 1.88 -3.34 -3.68
N THR A 150 1.54 -4.59 -4.00
CA THR A 150 1.57 -5.72 -3.06
C THR A 150 3.00 -6.15 -2.78
N CYS A 151 3.83 -6.29 -3.83
CA CYS A 151 5.24 -6.65 -3.70
C CYS A 151 6.03 -5.60 -2.90
N LYS A 152 5.78 -4.30 -3.13
CA LYS A 152 6.40 -3.22 -2.34
C LYS A 152 6.11 -3.34 -0.85
N ARG A 153 4.91 -3.77 -0.45
CA ARG A 153 4.58 -4.01 0.96
C ARG A 153 5.36 -5.20 1.54
N HIS A 154 5.69 -6.21 0.73
CA HIS A 154 6.46 -7.39 1.17
C HIS A 154 7.99 -7.26 1.02
N ALA A 155 8.44 -6.16 0.39
CA ALA A 155 9.83 -5.80 0.15
C ALA A 155 10.03 -4.29 0.40
N ALA A 156 9.59 -3.81 1.57
CA ALA A 156 9.45 -2.39 1.88
C ALA A 156 10.76 -1.59 1.74
N ALA A 157 11.91 -2.19 2.07
CA ALA A 157 13.23 -1.55 1.99
C ALA A 157 14.10 -2.01 0.80
N SER A 158 13.61 -2.98 0.03
CA SER A 158 14.33 -3.72 -1.01
C SER A 158 13.60 -3.68 -2.36
N THR A 159 12.60 -2.80 -2.49
CA THR A 159 11.96 -2.48 -3.77
C THR A 159 12.55 -1.22 -4.36
N ASP A 160 12.95 -1.28 -5.63
CA ASP A 160 13.51 -0.15 -6.36
C ASP A 160 13.09 -0.13 -7.84
N LEU A 161 13.59 0.84 -8.60
CA LEU A 161 13.41 0.95 -10.04
C LEU A 161 14.73 1.33 -10.74
N ALA A 162 14.93 0.81 -11.94
CA ALA A 162 16.12 1.11 -12.74
C ALA A 162 15.77 1.18 -14.23
N VAL A 163 16.45 2.07 -14.95
CA VAL A 163 16.36 2.16 -16.41
C VAL A 163 17.12 0.99 -17.01
N LEU A 164 16.47 0.21 -17.87
CA LEU A 164 17.08 -0.85 -18.65
C LEU A 164 17.08 -0.47 -20.14
N PRO A 165 18.20 0.03 -20.67
CA PRO A 165 18.38 0.20 -22.10
C PRO A 165 18.12 -1.13 -22.82
N GLY A 166 17.39 -1.10 -23.94
CA GLY A 166 17.04 -2.32 -24.69
C GLY A 166 15.77 -3.03 -24.23
N LEU A 167 15.14 -2.61 -23.14
CA LEU A 167 13.75 -2.99 -22.85
C LEU A 167 12.82 -2.33 -23.88
N VAL A 168 12.17 -3.15 -24.70
CA VAL A 168 11.25 -2.65 -25.72
C VAL A 168 9.86 -2.54 -25.11
N GLY A 169 9.43 -1.30 -24.89
CA GLY A 169 8.11 -1.01 -24.35
C GLY A 169 6.98 -1.36 -25.31
N ALA A 170 5.75 -1.37 -24.78
CA ALA A 170 4.55 -1.63 -25.58
C ALA A 170 4.33 -0.48 -26.60
N GLU A 171 4.39 -0.78 -27.89
CA GLU A 171 4.21 0.17 -29.01
C GLU A 171 2.96 -0.16 -29.86
N PRO A 172 2.23 0.85 -30.38
CA PRO A 172 2.20 2.27 -29.97
C PRO A 172 1.15 2.55 -28.90
N ASP A 173 1.53 3.26 -27.83
CA ASP A 173 0.61 3.68 -26.77
C ASP A 173 -0.13 4.98 -27.15
N ASP A 174 -1.42 4.85 -27.49
CA ASP A 174 -2.32 5.96 -27.84
C ASP A 174 -2.90 6.71 -26.62
N GLY A 175 -2.48 6.33 -25.41
CA GLY A 175 -2.91 6.89 -24.14
C GLY A 175 -4.22 6.32 -23.61
N ARG A 176 -4.92 5.43 -24.33
CA ARG A 176 -6.21 4.87 -23.89
C ARG A 176 -6.09 4.02 -22.63
N THR A 177 -5.02 3.24 -22.50
CA THR A 177 -4.78 2.36 -21.36
C THR A 177 -4.30 3.14 -20.12
N ARG A 178 -3.90 4.41 -20.25
CA ARG A 178 -3.40 5.19 -19.12
C ARG A 178 -4.47 5.52 -18.08
N LEU A 179 -5.74 5.58 -18.50
CA LEU A 179 -6.82 5.81 -17.57
C LEU A 179 -6.98 4.65 -16.57
N SER A 180 -6.82 3.40 -17.01
CA SER A 180 -6.90 2.25 -16.10
C SER A 180 -5.71 2.24 -15.13
N VAL A 181 -4.51 2.57 -15.60
CA VAL A 181 -3.32 2.73 -14.75
C VAL A 181 -3.53 3.84 -13.71
N HIS A 182 -4.01 5.02 -14.10
CA HIS A 182 -4.27 6.11 -13.15
C HIS A 182 -5.40 5.78 -12.16
N ARG A 183 -6.45 5.08 -12.61
CA ARG A 183 -7.54 4.62 -11.72
C ARG A 183 -7.02 3.62 -10.70
N ALA A 184 -6.14 2.70 -11.09
CA ALA A 184 -5.51 1.76 -10.18
C ALA A 184 -4.52 2.48 -9.24
N ALA A 185 -3.58 3.26 -9.79
CA ALA A 185 -2.48 3.88 -9.03
C ALA A 185 -2.93 5.03 -8.12
N TYR A 186 -4.05 5.68 -8.43
CA TYR A 186 -4.62 6.79 -7.64
C TYR A 186 -6.06 6.49 -7.19
N ALA A 187 -6.36 5.20 -6.93
CA ALA A 187 -7.68 4.77 -6.46
C ALA A 187 -8.11 5.57 -5.20
N TRP A 188 -7.17 5.75 -4.27
CA TRP A 188 -7.36 6.43 -2.99
C TRP A 188 -6.94 7.91 -2.98
N GLU A 189 -6.43 8.42 -4.11
CA GLU A 189 -6.03 9.83 -4.25
C GLU A 189 -6.68 10.45 -5.51
N PRO A 190 -8.02 10.48 -5.59
CA PRO A 190 -8.73 10.88 -6.81
C PRO A 190 -8.37 12.30 -7.27
N ALA A 191 -8.04 13.20 -6.34
CA ALA A 191 -7.58 14.55 -6.65
C ALA A 191 -6.33 14.55 -7.58
N ARG A 192 -5.38 13.62 -7.40
CA ARG A 192 -4.17 13.53 -8.22
C ARG A 192 -4.48 13.24 -9.70
N ARG A 193 -5.62 12.61 -9.99
CA ARG A 193 -6.07 12.34 -11.36
C ARG A 193 -6.54 13.60 -12.09
N VAL A 194 -7.12 14.56 -11.37
CA VAL A 194 -7.75 15.77 -11.94
C VAL A 194 -6.78 16.95 -12.04
N LEU A 195 -5.71 16.99 -11.23
CA LEU A 195 -4.72 18.08 -11.23
C LEU A 195 -4.18 18.47 -12.62
N PRO A 196 -3.82 17.53 -13.53
CA PRO A 196 -3.37 17.88 -14.87
C PRO A 196 -4.45 18.60 -15.70
N ALA A 197 -5.73 18.24 -15.53
CA ALA A 197 -6.85 18.89 -16.21
C ALA A 197 -7.08 20.31 -15.70
N LEU A 198 -6.99 20.53 -14.38
CA LEU A 198 -7.09 21.88 -13.78
C LEU A 198 -5.98 22.80 -14.28
N ARG A 199 -4.75 22.28 -14.39
CA ARG A 199 -3.64 23.03 -15.00
C ARG A 199 -3.96 23.44 -16.43
N ASP A 200 -4.46 22.52 -17.24
CA ASP A 200 -4.77 22.78 -18.65
C ASP A 200 -5.94 23.77 -18.80
N ALA A 201 -6.96 23.69 -17.94
CA ALA A 201 -8.03 24.68 -17.86
C ALA A 201 -7.51 26.06 -17.49
N ALA A 202 -6.59 26.16 -16.51
CA ALA A 202 -5.97 27.44 -16.15
C ALA A 202 -5.16 28.05 -17.30
N ILE A 203 -4.48 27.23 -18.11
CA ILE A 203 -3.78 27.71 -19.32
C ILE A 203 -4.77 28.26 -20.35
N LEU A 204 -5.89 27.57 -20.57
CA LEU A 204 -6.93 28.01 -21.51
C LEU A 204 -7.61 29.32 -21.06
N LEU A 205 -7.96 29.42 -19.78
CA LEU A 205 -8.51 30.65 -19.20
C LEU A 205 -7.53 31.82 -19.26
N GLY A 206 -6.23 31.54 -19.10
CA GLY A 206 -5.16 32.54 -19.23
C GLY A 206 -4.94 33.02 -20.66
N ALA A 207 -5.38 32.27 -21.67
CA ALA A 207 -5.15 32.65 -23.07
C ALA A 207 -5.91 33.91 -23.50
N THR A 208 -7.05 34.20 -22.86
CA THR A 208 -7.84 35.41 -23.13
C THR A 208 -7.28 36.65 -22.45
N SER A 209 -6.66 36.50 -21.28
CA SER A 209 -6.12 37.61 -20.49
C SER A 209 -4.64 37.90 -20.76
N ASN A 210 -3.84 36.88 -21.04
CA ASN A 210 -2.42 37.01 -21.36
C ASN A 210 -1.97 35.93 -22.37
N PRO A 211 -2.16 36.16 -23.68
CA PRO A 211 -1.89 35.16 -24.70
C PRO A 211 -0.41 34.75 -24.79
N LEU A 212 0.52 35.68 -24.54
CA LEU A 212 1.96 35.36 -24.54
C LEU A 212 2.34 34.42 -23.39
N ALA A 213 1.82 34.68 -22.18
CA ALA A 213 2.04 33.80 -21.05
C ALA A 213 1.39 32.43 -21.24
N ALA A 214 0.19 32.39 -21.82
CA ALA A 214 -0.50 31.14 -22.16
C ALA A 214 0.27 30.33 -23.22
N LEU A 215 0.75 30.98 -24.28
CA LEU A 215 1.59 30.34 -25.30
C LEU A 215 2.87 29.78 -24.69
N ALA A 216 3.55 30.56 -23.84
CA ALA A 216 4.73 30.09 -23.12
C ALA A 216 4.40 28.89 -22.21
N ALA A 217 3.26 28.89 -21.53
CA ALA A 217 2.81 27.79 -20.68
C ALA A 217 2.48 26.51 -21.47
N VAL A 218 1.81 26.64 -22.62
CA VAL A 218 1.54 25.52 -23.54
C VAL A 218 2.86 24.93 -24.05
N THR A 219 3.77 25.77 -24.53
CA THR A 219 5.08 25.34 -25.05
C THR A 219 5.91 24.66 -23.96
N MET A 220 5.98 25.23 -22.75
CA MET A 220 6.64 24.58 -21.61
C MET A 220 5.99 23.25 -21.26
N SER A 221 4.65 23.17 -21.24
CA SER A 221 3.92 21.92 -20.98
C SER A 221 4.19 20.86 -22.06
N TRP A 222 4.33 21.28 -23.33
CA TRP A 222 4.64 20.41 -24.45
C TRP A 222 6.05 19.85 -24.39
N LEU A 223 7.05 20.68 -24.10
CA LEU A 223 8.46 20.29 -24.02
C LEU A 223 8.86 19.67 -22.67
N GLN A 224 8.00 19.77 -21.65
CA GLN A 224 8.25 19.25 -20.30
C GLN A 224 8.74 17.78 -20.28
N PRO A 225 8.17 16.82 -21.04
CA PRO A 225 8.66 15.44 -21.06
C PRO A 225 10.13 15.31 -21.49
N VAL A 226 10.57 16.09 -22.48
CA VAL A 226 11.97 16.13 -22.94
C VAL A 226 12.86 16.69 -21.83
N ALA A 227 12.44 17.79 -21.22
CA ALA A 227 13.18 18.42 -20.13
C ALA A 227 13.28 17.52 -18.89
N VAL A 228 12.25 16.74 -18.59
CA VAL A 228 12.20 15.80 -17.45
C VAL A 228 13.00 14.53 -17.72
N GLY A 229 12.89 13.95 -18.91
CA GLY A 229 13.56 12.69 -19.26
C GLY A 229 15.09 12.80 -19.31
N GLY A 230 15.61 13.90 -19.87
CA GLY A 230 17.05 14.16 -19.93
C GLY A 230 17.81 13.10 -20.72
N SER A 231 18.95 12.64 -20.18
CA SER A 231 19.80 11.61 -20.81
C SER A 231 19.42 10.17 -20.44
N ARG A 232 18.56 9.99 -19.41
CA ARG A 232 18.19 8.66 -18.91
C ARG A 232 16.94 8.11 -19.60
N LEU A 233 15.95 8.98 -19.81
CA LEU A 233 14.71 8.65 -20.50
C LEU A 233 14.51 9.59 -21.69
N TRP A 234 14.25 9.07 -22.87
CA TRP A 234 14.00 9.88 -24.05
C TRP A 234 12.65 9.60 -24.70
N VAL A 235 12.14 10.63 -25.37
CA VAL A 235 10.92 10.57 -26.18
C VAL A 235 11.31 10.67 -27.65
N THR A 236 10.67 9.88 -28.51
CA THR A 236 10.86 10.04 -29.96
C THR A 236 10.14 11.28 -30.49
N PRO A 237 10.62 11.90 -31.59
CA PRO A 237 9.96 13.07 -32.19
C PRO A 237 8.49 12.81 -32.55
N GLY A 238 8.18 11.58 -33.01
CA GLY A 238 6.82 11.17 -33.37
C GLY A 238 5.86 11.11 -32.17
N THR A 239 6.32 10.59 -31.03
CA THR A 239 5.51 10.54 -29.80
C THR A 239 5.40 11.93 -29.16
N LEU A 240 6.46 12.74 -29.20
CA LEU A 240 6.45 14.12 -28.72
C LEU A 240 5.44 14.98 -29.49
N ARG A 241 5.38 14.87 -30.82
CA ARG A 241 4.42 15.60 -31.67
C ARG A 241 2.96 15.27 -31.29
N ARG A 242 2.68 14.00 -31.00
CA ARG A 242 1.32 13.53 -30.61
C ARG A 242 1.00 13.77 -29.13
N SER A 243 2.01 14.04 -28.29
CA SER A 243 1.88 14.13 -26.83
C SER A 243 0.90 15.21 -26.33
N MET A 244 0.68 16.26 -27.10
CA MET A 244 -0.30 17.32 -26.77
C MET A 244 -1.73 16.79 -26.76
N LEU A 245 -2.06 15.87 -27.67
CA LEU A 245 -3.39 15.29 -27.83
C LEU A 245 -3.56 14.08 -26.92
N THR A 246 -2.57 13.17 -26.88
CA THR A 246 -2.67 11.93 -26.07
C THR A 246 -2.79 12.23 -24.57
N ARG A 247 -2.00 13.18 -24.04
CA ARG A 247 -2.09 13.60 -22.62
C ARG A 247 -3.44 14.20 -22.24
N ARG A 248 -4.06 14.94 -23.17
CA ARG A 248 -5.36 15.61 -22.93
C ARG A 248 -6.54 14.69 -23.18
N ARG A 249 -6.38 13.67 -24.01
CA ARG A 249 -7.38 12.61 -24.22
C ARG A 249 -7.65 11.86 -22.91
N GLY A 250 -6.62 11.49 -22.15
CA GLY A 250 -6.78 10.85 -20.84
C GLY A 250 -7.54 11.71 -19.84
N ALA A 251 -7.23 13.02 -19.77
CA ALA A 251 -7.94 13.97 -18.92
C ALA A 251 -9.41 14.18 -19.36
N LEU A 252 -9.67 14.27 -20.67
CA LEU A 252 -11.02 14.39 -21.21
C LEU A 252 -11.88 13.16 -20.90
N LEU A 253 -11.32 11.95 -21.06
CA LEU A 253 -12.00 10.70 -20.73
C LEU A 253 -12.36 10.60 -19.23
N GLN A 254 -11.58 11.22 -18.34
CA GLN A 254 -11.92 11.32 -16.92
C GLN A 254 -13.13 12.25 -16.67
N LEU A 255 -13.24 13.33 -17.44
CA LEU A 255 -14.33 14.31 -17.31
C LEU A 255 -15.65 13.81 -17.91
N VAL A 256 -15.60 13.10 -19.04
CA VAL A 256 -16.80 12.56 -19.72
C VAL A 256 -17.52 11.49 -18.88
N GLY A 257 -16.83 10.87 -17.91
CA GLY A 257 -17.41 9.89 -16.97
C GLY A 257 -17.83 10.45 -15.60
N MET A 258 -17.73 11.76 -15.35
CA MET A 258 -18.06 12.39 -14.06
C MET A 258 -19.54 12.30 -13.63
N PRO A 259 -20.56 12.50 -14.50
CA PRO A 259 -21.93 12.68 -14.02
C PRO A 259 -22.58 11.41 -13.45
N SER A 260 -22.03 10.22 -13.66
CA SER A 260 -22.56 8.95 -13.12
C SER A 260 -21.84 8.45 -11.86
N ARG A 261 -20.85 9.17 -11.31
CA ARG A 261 -19.96 8.64 -10.26
C ARG A 261 -19.61 9.62 -9.13
N THR A 262 -20.57 10.44 -8.70
CA THR A 262 -20.43 11.26 -7.47
C THR A 262 -20.12 10.44 -6.22
N ARG A 263 -20.41 9.12 -6.22
CA ARG A 263 -20.01 8.18 -5.16
C ARG A 263 -18.49 7.97 -5.06
N ASP A 264 -17.76 7.95 -6.17
CA ASP A 264 -16.29 7.72 -6.17
C ASP A 264 -15.50 8.91 -5.57
N LEU A 265 -16.13 10.09 -5.45
CA LEU A 265 -15.53 11.30 -4.87
C LEU A 265 -15.68 11.35 -3.33
N LEU A 266 -16.55 10.50 -2.74
CA LEU A 266 -16.92 10.55 -1.32
C LEU A 266 -16.89 9.19 -0.60
N GLY A 267 -16.53 8.08 -1.25
CA GLY A 267 -16.33 6.81 -0.54
C GLY A 267 -16.14 5.61 -1.44
N ALA A 268 -15.07 4.85 -1.16
CA ALA A 268 -14.64 3.58 -1.76
C ALA A 268 -14.65 3.52 -3.30
N PRO A 269 -13.47 3.59 -3.97
CA PRO A 269 -13.42 3.51 -5.42
C PRO A 269 -13.97 2.17 -5.93
N THR A 270 -14.90 2.23 -6.88
CA THR A 270 -15.22 1.07 -7.71
C THR A 270 -14.02 0.76 -8.62
N ILE A 271 -13.08 -0.05 -8.13
CA ILE A 271 -12.00 -0.62 -8.94
C ILE A 271 -12.60 -1.78 -9.74
N GLY A 272 -13.46 -1.45 -10.69
CA GLY A 272 -13.87 -2.34 -11.78
C GLY A 272 -13.28 -1.80 -13.08
N PRO A 273 -12.75 -2.65 -13.97
CA PRO A 273 -12.34 -2.23 -15.30
C PRO A 273 -13.54 -1.60 -16.01
N ASP A 274 -13.33 -0.46 -16.63
CA ASP A 274 -14.33 0.16 -17.49
C ASP A 274 -14.22 -0.51 -18.87
N PRO A 275 -15.24 -1.28 -19.29
CA PRO A 275 -15.19 -2.05 -20.53
C PRO A 275 -14.98 -1.17 -21.77
N ALA A 276 -15.24 0.14 -21.68
CA ALA A 276 -14.96 1.09 -22.75
C ALA A 276 -13.45 1.40 -22.93
N THR A 277 -12.60 1.02 -21.96
CA THR A 277 -11.17 1.39 -21.92
C THR A 277 -10.21 0.21 -21.81
N CYS A 278 -10.69 -0.97 -21.40
CA CYS A 278 -9.94 -2.22 -21.44
C CYS A 278 -10.70 -3.23 -22.30
N PRO A 279 -10.22 -3.54 -23.53
CA PRO A 279 -10.86 -4.53 -24.40
C PRO A 279 -10.77 -5.97 -23.87
N ARG A 280 -9.90 -6.21 -22.88
CA ARG A 280 -9.78 -7.49 -22.17
C ARG A 280 -10.14 -7.31 -20.70
N ALA A 281 -10.97 -8.21 -20.17
CA ALA A 281 -11.16 -8.30 -18.72
C ALA A 281 -9.80 -8.63 -18.07
N PRO A 282 -9.34 -7.87 -17.07
CA PRO A 282 -8.13 -8.21 -16.35
C PRO A 282 -8.28 -9.59 -15.74
N ARG A 283 -7.19 -10.37 -15.74
CA ARG A 283 -7.09 -11.58 -14.92
C ARG A 283 -7.39 -11.15 -13.48
N PRO A 284 -8.22 -11.90 -12.75
CA PRO A 284 -8.41 -11.64 -11.33
C PRO A 284 -7.10 -12.03 -10.63
N ILE A 285 -6.14 -11.11 -10.60
CA ILE A 285 -4.99 -11.22 -9.69
C ILE A 285 -5.59 -11.12 -8.30
N ARG A 286 -5.74 -12.27 -7.64
CA ARG A 286 -6.24 -12.34 -6.28
C ARG A 286 -5.14 -11.83 -5.37
N THR A 287 -5.17 -10.54 -5.05
CA THR A 287 -4.47 -10.04 -3.87
C THR A 287 -5.16 -10.62 -2.64
N ALA A 288 -4.40 -11.30 -1.78
CA ALA A 288 -4.89 -11.73 -0.48
C ALA A 288 -5.58 -10.53 0.24
N GLY A 289 -6.80 -10.74 0.71
CA GLY A 289 -7.57 -9.73 1.46
C GLY A 289 -8.65 -8.96 0.69
N ARG A 290 -8.81 -9.13 -0.64
CA ARG A 290 -9.91 -8.46 -1.38
C ARG A 290 -11.11 -9.39 -1.60
N LEU A 291 -12.24 -9.03 -0.99
CA LEU A 291 -13.49 -9.78 -1.11
C LEU A 291 -14.16 -9.59 -2.49
N THR A 292 -14.67 -10.67 -3.04
CA THR A 292 -15.48 -10.75 -4.26
C THR A 292 -16.93 -10.29 -3.99
N PRO A 293 -17.68 -9.90 -5.04
CA PRO A 293 -19.10 -9.56 -4.88
C PRO A 293 -19.93 -10.68 -4.22
N THR A 294 -19.58 -11.95 -4.48
CA THR A 294 -20.24 -13.12 -3.87
C THR A 294 -19.93 -13.20 -2.38
N GLU A 295 -18.65 -13.12 -1.98
CA GLU A 295 -18.26 -13.11 -0.56
C GLU A 295 -18.88 -11.92 0.20
N ILE A 296 -19.00 -10.76 -0.44
CA ILE A 296 -19.70 -9.59 0.13
C ILE A 296 -21.20 -9.89 0.33
N ALA A 297 -21.85 -10.55 -0.64
CA ALA A 297 -23.26 -10.92 -0.54
C ALA A 297 -23.50 -11.98 0.56
N GLU A 298 -22.58 -12.91 0.73
CA GLU A 298 -22.59 -13.90 1.80
C GLU A 298 -22.45 -13.24 3.18
N LYS A 299 -21.45 -12.36 3.35
CA LYS A 299 -21.30 -11.55 4.57
C LYS A 299 -22.55 -10.75 4.90
N ARG A 300 -23.16 -10.07 3.91
CA ARG A 300 -24.45 -9.36 4.09
C ARG A 300 -25.57 -10.28 4.57
N SER A 301 -25.58 -11.52 4.11
CA SER A 301 -26.58 -12.52 4.53
C SER A 301 -26.31 -13.02 5.95
N GLN A 302 -25.05 -13.21 6.31
CA GLN A 302 -24.62 -13.53 7.68
C GLN A 302 -25.02 -12.41 8.66
N TYR A 303 -24.67 -11.16 8.38
CA TYR A 303 -25.07 -10.02 9.21
C TYR A 303 -26.59 -9.95 9.42
N ARG A 304 -27.38 -10.18 8.36
CA ARG A 304 -28.85 -10.20 8.47
C ARG A 304 -29.37 -11.29 9.40
N ARG A 305 -28.79 -12.50 9.36
CA ARG A 305 -29.17 -13.60 10.27
C ARG A 305 -28.83 -13.27 11.72
N GLU A 306 -27.63 -12.76 11.96
CA GLU A 306 -27.19 -12.41 13.32
C GLU A 306 -28.02 -11.28 13.93
N LEU A 307 -28.43 -10.31 13.12
CA LEU A 307 -29.33 -9.23 13.53
C LEU A 307 -30.76 -9.71 13.82
N ALA A 308 -31.23 -10.78 13.16
CA ALA A 308 -32.55 -11.36 13.44
C ALA A 308 -32.64 -11.99 14.84
N GLY A 309 -31.50 -12.36 15.44
CA GLY A 309 -31.42 -12.85 16.82
C GLY A 309 -31.53 -11.76 17.89
N GLY A 310 -31.71 -10.48 17.51
CA GLY A 310 -31.76 -9.35 18.44
C GLY A 310 -30.37 -8.87 18.88
N LEU A 311 -30.34 -7.65 19.44
CA LEU A 311 -29.09 -6.99 19.85
C LEU A 311 -28.72 -7.23 21.32
N ASP A 312 -29.67 -7.63 22.17
CA ASP A 312 -29.44 -7.72 23.62
C ASP A 312 -28.36 -8.75 23.98
N ARG A 313 -28.22 -9.82 23.20
CA ARG A 313 -27.15 -10.84 23.38
C ARG A 313 -25.74 -10.29 23.18
N PHE A 314 -25.59 -9.18 22.46
CA PHE A 314 -24.30 -8.52 22.24
C PHE A 314 -23.86 -7.66 23.42
N LEU A 315 -24.70 -7.54 24.45
CA LEU A 315 -24.42 -6.78 25.65
C LEU A 315 -24.35 -7.70 26.85
N GLU A 316 -23.43 -7.43 27.75
CA GLU A 316 -23.43 -8.03 29.08
C GLU A 316 -24.57 -7.44 29.95
N SER A 317 -24.75 -7.99 31.16
CA SER A 317 -25.57 -7.32 32.16
C SER A 317 -24.92 -6.00 32.60
N PRO A 318 -25.71 -4.94 32.86
CA PRO A 318 -25.20 -3.68 33.38
C PRO A 318 -24.43 -3.89 34.69
N ARG A 319 -23.29 -3.21 34.81
CA ARG A 319 -22.49 -3.19 36.04
C ARG A 319 -23.02 -2.14 37.00
N THR A 320 -22.88 -2.42 38.29
CA THR A 320 -23.14 -1.50 39.40
C THR A 320 -21.85 -0.94 40.02
N THR A 321 -20.68 -1.37 39.54
CA THR A 321 -19.35 -0.92 40.01
C THR A 321 -18.42 -0.56 38.86
N CYS A 322 -17.55 0.42 39.11
CA CYS A 322 -16.52 0.88 38.19
C CYS A 322 -15.47 -0.22 37.95
N PRO A 323 -15.12 -0.54 36.69
CA PRO A 323 -14.12 -1.55 36.39
C PRO A 323 -12.69 -1.13 36.75
N TRP A 324 -12.46 0.16 37.00
CA TRP A 324 -11.13 0.70 37.33
C TRP A 324 -10.87 0.74 38.84
N CYS A 325 -11.77 1.37 39.61
CA CYS A 325 -11.56 1.57 41.06
C CYS A 325 -12.51 0.77 41.96
N GLY A 326 -13.50 0.06 41.40
CA GLY A 326 -14.52 -0.67 42.19
C GLY A 326 -15.63 0.19 42.80
N GLY A 327 -15.54 1.52 42.70
CA GLY A 327 -16.55 2.47 43.20
C GLY A 327 -17.93 2.28 42.59
N ASN A 328 -18.99 2.71 43.27
CA ASN A 328 -20.38 2.45 42.87
C ASN A 328 -21.19 3.72 42.54
N ASP A 329 -20.59 4.90 42.67
CA ASP A 329 -21.20 6.15 42.20
C ASP A 329 -21.09 6.25 40.68
N LEU A 330 -22.07 5.67 39.97
CA LEU A 330 -22.11 5.63 38.51
C LEU A 330 -23.23 6.53 37.97
N SER A 331 -22.86 7.43 37.06
CA SER A 331 -23.82 8.32 36.38
C SER A 331 -23.69 8.22 34.87
N VAL A 332 -24.82 8.35 34.15
CA VAL A 332 -24.84 8.34 32.69
C VAL A 332 -24.10 9.55 32.16
N ARG A 333 -23.02 9.33 31.39
CA ARG A 333 -22.25 10.41 30.77
C ARG A 333 -22.68 10.72 29.35
N MET A 334 -22.97 9.68 28.56
CA MET A 334 -23.43 9.83 27.18
C MET A 334 -24.08 8.54 26.65
N ASN A 335 -24.86 8.69 25.59
CA ASN A 335 -25.36 7.59 24.78
C ASN A 335 -24.92 7.80 23.33
N GLY A 336 -24.21 6.82 22.79
CA GLY A 336 -23.67 6.83 21.43
C GLY A 336 -24.33 5.79 20.52
N ARG A 337 -23.94 5.84 19.26
CA ARG A 337 -24.18 4.80 18.25
C ARG A 337 -22.84 4.49 17.60
N ASP A 338 -22.75 3.36 16.93
CA ASP A 338 -21.60 3.10 16.07
C ASP A 338 -21.67 4.02 14.84
N VAL A 339 -20.84 5.05 14.85
CA VAL A 339 -20.73 6.03 13.76
C VAL A 339 -19.69 5.61 12.72
N SER A 340 -18.81 4.68 13.07
CA SER A 340 -17.69 4.25 12.24
C SER A 340 -18.14 3.25 11.19
N GLN A 341 -18.90 2.23 11.58
CA GLN A 341 -19.43 1.21 10.66
C GLN A 341 -20.95 1.32 10.46
N GLY A 342 -21.64 2.13 11.27
CA GLY A 342 -23.09 2.26 11.19
C GLY A 342 -23.83 1.02 11.68
N LYS A 343 -23.20 0.14 12.47
CA LYS A 343 -23.87 -1.05 13.01
C LYS A 343 -24.97 -0.63 13.99
N PRO A 344 -26.10 -1.35 14.03
CA PRO A 344 -27.24 -0.98 14.86
C PRO A 344 -26.91 -1.16 16.34
N GLY A 345 -27.46 -0.31 17.20
CA GLY A 345 -27.26 -0.36 18.64
C GLY A 345 -27.27 1.03 19.26
N ARG A 346 -27.42 1.07 20.59
CA ARG A 346 -27.20 2.28 21.41
C ARG A 346 -26.25 1.90 22.53
N PHE A 347 -25.16 2.64 22.64
CA PHE A 347 -24.09 2.35 23.59
C PHE A 347 -24.08 3.42 24.66
N ARG A 348 -24.45 3.03 25.88
CA ARG A 348 -24.41 3.89 27.06
C ARG A 348 -22.99 3.88 27.63
N TYR A 349 -22.51 5.06 27.99
CA TYR A 349 -21.25 5.24 28.71
C TYR A 349 -21.53 5.88 30.05
N ASP A 350 -21.08 5.24 31.11
CA ASP A 350 -21.16 5.74 32.47
C ASP A 350 -19.85 6.37 32.90
N ARG A 351 -19.93 7.36 33.79
CA ARG A 351 -18.80 7.97 34.49
C ARG A 351 -18.86 7.62 35.96
N CYS A 352 -17.75 7.16 36.52
CA CYS A 352 -17.58 6.98 37.95
C CYS A 352 -17.36 8.33 38.65
N GLY A 353 -18.11 8.61 39.72
CA GLY A 353 -17.93 9.78 40.57
C GLY A 353 -16.65 9.73 41.41
N ASP A 354 -16.22 8.53 41.82
CA ASP A 354 -15.04 8.35 42.67
C ASP A 354 -13.71 8.59 41.94
N CYS A 355 -13.56 8.02 40.72
CA CYS A 355 -12.30 8.10 39.96
C CYS A 355 -12.42 8.85 38.62
N GLY A 356 -13.62 9.22 38.20
CA GLY A 356 -13.84 9.91 36.92
C GLY A 356 -13.78 9.04 35.66
N HIS A 357 -13.43 7.75 35.77
CA HIS A 357 -13.32 6.85 34.63
C HIS A 357 -14.64 6.74 33.85
N VAL A 358 -14.55 6.84 32.51
CA VAL A 358 -15.69 6.73 31.60
C VAL A 358 -15.57 5.42 30.83
N PHE A 359 -16.60 4.58 30.91
CA PHE A 359 -16.60 3.25 30.31
C PHE A 359 -17.98 2.89 29.77
N GLN A 360 -18.02 1.98 28.79
CA GLN A 360 -19.28 1.49 28.25
C GLN A 360 -20.00 0.59 29.28
N ASN A 361 -21.26 0.89 29.57
CA ASN A 361 -22.08 0.12 30.52
C ASN A 361 -23.52 -0.06 29.99
N PRO A 362 -23.96 -1.29 29.66
CA PRO A 362 -23.21 -2.54 29.72
C PRO A 362 -22.09 -2.64 28.68
N ARG A 363 -21.08 -3.46 28.98
CA ARG A 363 -20.02 -3.81 28.02
C ARG A 363 -20.57 -4.67 26.89
N LEU A 364 -19.84 -4.73 25.78
CA LEU A 364 -20.08 -5.75 24.77
C LEU A 364 -19.76 -7.14 25.36
N SER A 365 -20.64 -8.11 25.10
CA SER A 365 -20.32 -9.53 25.32
C SER A 365 -19.26 -9.98 24.32
N PHE A 366 -18.70 -11.19 24.47
CA PHE A 366 -17.76 -11.72 23.48
C PHE A 366 -18.39 -11.84 22.09
N GLU A 367 -19.67 -12.26 22.00
CA GLU A 367 -20.41 -12.24 20.73
C GLU A 367 -20.58 -10.82 20.19
N GLY A 368 -20.78 -9.84 21.09
CA GLY A 368 -20.87 -8.43 20.72
C GLY A 368 -19.55 -7.88 20.19
N LEU A 369 -18.43 -8.21 20.82
CA LEU A 369 -17.10 -7.85 20.36
C LEU A 369 -16.84 -8.43 18.98
N ASP A 370 -17.09 -9.73 18.79
CA ASP A 370 -16.97 -10.37 17.48
C ASP A 370 -17.86 -9.66 16.44
N PHE A 371 -19.15 -9.44 16.73
CA PHE A 371 -20.05 -8.79 15.79
C PHE A 371 -19.64 -7.35 15.44
N TYR A 372 -19.33 -6.51 16.43
CA TYR A 372 -19.05 -5.09 16.23
C TYR A 372 -17.64 -4.83 15.70
N TYR A 373 -16.64 -5.65 16.02
CA TYR A 373 -15.28 -5.52 15.47
C TYR A 373 -15.05 -6.28 14.16
N ARG A 374 -15.85 -7.32 13.86
CA ARG A 374 -15.75 -8.04 12.58
C ARG A 374 -15.85 -7.10 11.40
N ASP A 375 -14.96 -7.30 10.43
CA ASP A 375 -14.86 -6.52 9.20
C ASP A 375 -14.43 -5.05 9.42
N PHE A 376 -14.01 -4.66 10.63
CA PHE A 376 -13.47 -3.32 10.88
C PHE A 376 -12.00 -3.23 10.47
N TYR A 377 -11.14 -4.04 11.09
CA TYR A 377 -9.70 -4.09 10.80
C TYR A 377 -9.37 -5.08 9.67
N ASP A 378 -10.27 -6.02 9.38
CA ASP A 378 -10.11 -7.08 8.38
C ASP A 378 -11.30 -7.12 7.41
N GLY A 379 -11.34 -8.14 6.56
CA GLY A 379 -12.47 -8.42 5.65
C GLY A 379 -12.95 -7.20 4.85
N LEU A 380 -14.17 -6.71 5.10
CA LEU A 380 -14.72 -5.56 4.35
C LEU A 380 -13.96 -4.25 4.61
N GLY A 381 -13.40 -4.07 5.81
CA GLY A 381 -12.65 -2.88 6.23
C GLY A 381 -11.16 -2.93 5.90
N ALA A 382 -10.60 -4.12 5.65
CA ALA A 382 -9.17 -4.34 5.45
C ALA A 382 -8.51 -3.32 4.49
N ALA A 383 -9.09 -3.14 3.31
CA ALA A 383 -8.52 -2.25 2.30
C ALA A 383 -8.56 -0.76 2.71
N MET A 384 -9.60 -0.35 3.44
CA MET A 384 -9.71 1.02 3.94
C MET A 384 -8.72 1.26 5.07
N ILE A 385 -8.63 0.33 6.02
CA ILE A 385 -7.72 0.46 7.17
C ILE A 385 -6.26 0.43 6.73
N GLU A 386 -5.88 -0.49 5.82
CA GLU A 386 -4.55 -0.52 5.22
C GLU A 386 -4.20 0.84 4.58
N GLU A 387 -5.16 1.47 3.90
CA GLU A 387 -4.94 2.80 3.32
C GLU A 387 -4.79 3.88 4.39
N VAL A 388 -5.69 3.94 5.38
CA VAL A 388 -5.67 4.95 6.44
C VAL A 388 -4.37 4.85 7.25
N PHE A 389 -3.96 3.64 7.61
CA PHE A 389 -2.73 3.41 8.37
C PHE A 389 -1.48 3.57 7.52
N GLY A 390 -1.51 3.22 6.22
CA GLY A 390 -0.42 3.45 5.29
C GLY A 390 -0.24 4.90 4.85
N PHE A 391 -1.22 5.77 5.09
CA PHE A 391 -1.27 7.12 4.52
C PHE A 391 -0.12 8.04 4.97
N SER A 392 0.28 7.96 6.24
CA SER A 392 1.32 8.82 6.80
C SER A 392 2.20 8.09 7.81
N PRO A 393 3.53 8.10 7.64
CA PRO A 393 4.44 7.52 8.63
C PRO A 393 4.59 8.39 9.88
N GLY A 394 4.15 9.65 9.84
CA GLY A 394 4.41 10.66 10.88
C GLY A 394 4.02 10.23 12.30
N PRO A 395 2.79 9.75 12.55
CA PRO A 395 2.38 9.28 13.86
C PRO A 395 3.26 8.13 14.40
N TYR A 396 3.66 7.20 13.53
CA TYR A 396 4.53 6.08 13.92
C TYR A 396 5.96 6.52 14.19
N LEU A 397 6.52 7.41 13.37
CA LEU A 397 7.83 8.01 13.59
C LEU A 397 7.87 8.78 14.93
N HIS A 398 6.81 9.52 15.24
CA HIS A 398 6.71 10.23 16.51
C HIS A 398 6.72 9.27 17.71
N ARG A 399 5.95 8.18 17.65
CA ARG A 399 5.94 7.12 18.66
C ARG A 399 7.31 6.43 18.80
N ALA A 400 7.96 6.12 17.69
CA ALA A 400 9.27 5.47 17.67
C ALA A 400 10.39 6.39 18.19
N SER A 401 10.20 7.72 18.12
CA SER A 401 11.18 8.72 18.55
C SER A 401 10.96 9.24 19.97
N LEU A 402 10.06 8.61 20.74
CA LEU A 402 9.91 8.94 22.16
C LEU A 402 11.22 8.66 22.91
N SER A 403 11.49 9.44 23.96
CA SER A 403 12.72 9.28 24.75
C SER A 403 12.64 8.02 25.62
N ILE A 404 13.22 6.94 25.12
CA ILE A 404 13.30 5.63 25.78
C ILE A 404 14.75 5.12 25.77
N PRO A 405 15.11 4.13 26.61
CA PRO A 405 16.36 3.39 26.46
C PRO A 405 16.48 2.77 25.06
N THR A 406 17.70 2.57 24.57
CA THR A 406 17.92 1.97 23.24
C THR A 406 17.34 0.55 23.19
N PRO A 407 16.27 0.31 22.40
CA PRO A 407 15.56 -0.97 22.44
C PRO A 407 16.33 -2.05 21.68
N ARG A 408 16.43 -3.25 22.25
CA ARG A 408 16.94 -4.45 21.57
C ARG A 408 15.80 -5.37 21.13
N ARG A 409 14.79 -5.56 21.99
CA ARG A 409 13.64 -6.45 21.76
C ARG A 409 12.36 -5.72 22.15
N TRP A 410 11.65 -5.23 21.15
CA TRP A 410 10.42 -4.46 21.33
C TRP A 410 9.20 -5.33 20.99
N LEU A 411 8.25 -5.47 21.93
CA LEU A 411 6.92 -6.02 21.66
C LEU A 411 5.86 -4.91 21.50
N ASP A 412 5.21 -4.86 20.33
CA ASP A 412 4.05 -3.97 20.11
C ASP A 412 2.73 -4.74 20.32
N VAL A 413 2.05 -4.48 21.44
CA VAL A 413 0.77 -5.10 21.80
C VAL A 413 -0.38 -4.29 21.20
N GLY A 414 -1.28 -4.97 20.50
CA GLY A 414 -2.24 -4.32 19.60
C GLY A 414 -1.60 -3.90 18.28
N GLY A 415 -0.56 -4.62 17.83
CA GLY A 415 0.24 -4.25 16.66
C GLY A 415 -0.52 -4.31 15.33
N GLY A 416 -1.73 -4.88 15.30
CA GLY A 416 -2.59 -4.95 14.13
C GLY A 416 -1.87 -5.54 12.91
N HIS A 417 -1.61 -4.69 11.91
CA HIS A 417 -0.92 -5.05 10.67
C HIS A 417 0.58 -4.69 10.68
N GLY A 418 1.18 -4.46 11.84
CA GLY A 418 2.63 -4.22 12.01
C GLY A 418 3.14 -2.90 11.43
N HIS A 419 2.26 -1.92 11.17
CA HIS A 419 2.64 -0.65 10.55
C HIS A 419 3.63 0.13 11.42
N PHE A 420 3.40 0.15 12.73
CA PHE A 420 4.29 0.79 13.69
C PHE A 420 5.68 0.15 13.62
N CYS A 421 5.78 -1.17 13.81
CA CYS A 421 7.05 -1.90 13.76
C CYS A 421 7.81 -1.68 12.45
N ASN A 422 7.11 -1.73 11.30
CA ASN A 422 7.73 -1.46 10.00
C ASN A 422 8.37 -0.07 9.96
N VAL A 423 7.65 0.97 10.40
CA VAL A 423 8.15 2.35 10.41
C VAL A 423 9.21 2.55 11.50
N ALA A 424 9.05 1.96 12.69
CA ALA A 424 9.97 2.12 13.81
C ALA A 424 11.39 1.64 13.48
N ARG A 425 11.55 0.67 12.57
CA ARG A 425 12.86 0.24 12.02
C ARG A 425 13.63 1.34 11.30
N THR A 426 13.00 2.44 10.88
CA THR A 426 13.76 3.59 10.34
C THR A 426 14.48 4.36 11.44
N VAL A 427 13.99 4.30 12.68
CA VAL A 427 14.61 4.91 13.86
C VAL A 427 15.54 3.92 14.55
N TRP A 428 15.11 2.66 14.63
CA TRP A 428 15.81 1.60 15.36
C TRP A 428 16.11 0.41 14.43
N PRO A 429 17.09 0.52 13.52
CA PRO A 429 17.35 -0.49 12.49
C PRO A 429 17.89 -1.83 13.01
N THR A 430 18.46 -1.85 14.22
CA THR A 430 19.03 -3.06 14.85
C THR A 430 18.09 -3.72 15.87
N THR A 431 16.92 -3.14 16.10
CA THR A 431 15.94 -3.65 17.08
C THR A 431 15.12 -4.77 16.46
N SER A 432 14.95 -5.85 17.24
CA SER A 432 13.95 -6.89 16.94
C SER A 432 12.58 -6.36 17.34
N PHE A 433 11.64 -6.35 16.40
CA PHE A 433 10.27 -5.92 16.63
C PHE A 433 9.32 -7.11 16.50
N ASP A 434 8.82 -7.58 17.63
CA ASP A 434 7.73 -8.54 17.67
C ASP A 434 6.42 -7.79 17.87
N ALA A 435 5.29 -8.42 17.55
CA ALA A 435 4.00 -7.80 17.78
C ALA A 435 2.91 -8.83 18.06
N LEU A 436 1.91 -8.38 18.82
CA LEU A 436 0.80 -9.19 19.29
C LEU A 436 -0.52 -8.54 18.90
N ASP A 437 -1.43 -9.31 18.34
CA ASP A 437 -2.81 -8.86 18.11
C ASP A 437 -3.80 -10.03 18.22
N ILE A 438 -5.06 -9.75 18.52
CA ILE A 438 -6.12 -10.77 18.50
C ILE A 438 -6.53 -11.13 17.06
N GLY A 439 -6.43 -10.16 16.14
CA GLY A 439 -6.85 -10.26 14.75
C GLY A 439 -5.84 -10.99 13.87
N ALA A 440 -6.32 -11.59 12.78
CA ALA A 440 -5.48 -12.29 11.80
C ALA A 440 -4.52 -11.36 11.03
N GLY A 441 -4.68 -10.05 11.14
CA GLY A 441 -3.80 -9.05 10.51
C GLY A 441 -2.34 -9.16 10.98
N ILE A 442 -2.10 -9.70 12.18
CA ILE A 442 -0.74 -9.84 12.70
C ILE A 442 0.08 -10.89 11.95
N GLU A 443 -0.56 -11.97 11.50
CA GLU A 443 0.08 -12.99 10.66
C GLU A 443 0.46 -12.41 9.29
N GLU A 444 -0.32 -11.45 8.78
CA GLU A 444 0.03 -10.71 7.57
C GLU A 444 1.24 -9.80 7.79
N ALA A 445 1.38 -9.19 8.97
CA ALA A 445 2.55 -8.40 9.31
C ALA A 445 3.84 -9.26 9.28
N GLU A 446 3.77 -10.49 9.79
CA GLU A 446 4.89 -11.45 9.74
C GLU A 446 5.19 -11.90 8.31
N ARG A 447 4.16 -12.25 7.51
CA ARG A 447 4.34 -12.56 6.08
C ARG A 447 5.00 -11.42 5.30
N ARG A 448 4.70 -10.17 5.64
CA ARG A 448 5.34 -8.97 5.06
C ARG A 448 6.74 -8.69 5.61
N ARG A 449 7.18 -9.40 6.66
CA ARG A 449 8.39 -9.11 7.44
C ARG A 449 8.40 -7.70 8.05
N TRP A 450 7.23 -7.21 8.44
CA TRP A 450 7.09 -5.93 9.15
C TRP A 450 7.41 -6.10 10.64
N VAL A 451 7.16 -7.31 11.15
CA VAL A 451 7.50 -7.80 12.48
C VAL A 451 8.39 -9.04 12.32
N ASP A 452 9.27 -9.30 13.29
CA ASP A 452 10.17 -10.46 13.31
C ASP A 452 9.41 -11.71 13.78
N ARG A 453 8.51 -11.55 14.75
CA ARG A 453 7.56 -12.58 15.18
C ARG A 453 6.18 -12.01 15.45
N ALA A 454 5.15 -12.73 15.00
CA ALA A 454 3.75 -12.44 15.30
C ALA A 454 3.19 -13.36 16.40
N TYR A 455 2.46 -12.80 17.34
CA TYR A 455 1.68 -13.54 18.32
C TYR A 455 0.19 -13.24 18.12
N ARG A 456 -0.61 -14.28 17.87
CA ARG A 456 -2.05 -14.14 17.74
C ARG A 456 -2.75 -14.62 19.01
N GLY A 457 -3.44 -13.72 19.69
CA GLY A 457 -4.17 -14.06 20.91
C GLY A 457 -4.45 -12.85 21.80
N LEU A 458 -4.95 -13.13 23.00
CA LEU A 458 -5.02 -12.15 24.08
C LEU A 458 -3.68 -12.10 24.79
N PHE A 459 -3.23 -10.89 25.16
CA PHE A 459 -1.93 -10.73 25.77
C PHE A 459 -1.80 -11.42 27.13
N PRO A 460 -2.80 -11.35 28.05
CA PRO A 460 -2.72 -12.05 29.34
C PRO A 460 -2.60 -13.56 29.20
N ASP A 461 -3.18 -14.15 28.15
CA ASP A 461 -3.17 -15.59 27.94
C ASP A 461 -1.78 -16.14 27.54
N ILE A 462 -0.93 -15.30 26.95
CA ILE A 462 0.39 -15.71 26.45
C ILE A 462 1.56 -15.06 27.21
N ALA A 463 1.28 -14.13 28.13
CA ALA A 463 2.31 -13.37 28.83
C ALA A 463 3.33 -14.23 29.57
N ALA A 464 2.90 -15.37 30.13
CA ALA A 464 3.77 -16.32 30.80
C ALA A 464 4.84 -16.93 29.87
N ASP A 465 4.50 -17.19 28.61
CA ASP A 465 5.45 -17.67 27.61
C ASP A 465 6.42 -16.56 27.16
N LEU A 466 6.07 -15.30 27.43
CA LEU A 466 6.81 -14.10 27.05
C LEU A 466 7.60 -13.48 28.21
N ALA A 467 7.66 -14.16 29.36
CA ALA A 467 8.28 -13.62 30.57
C ALA A 467 9.75 -13.21 30.35
N ASP A 468 10.11 -12.02 30.84
CA ASP A 468 11.47 -11.43 30.78
C ASP A 468 12.09 -11.41 29.37
N GLN A 469 11.29 -11.29 28.30
CA GLN A 469 11.79 -11.35 26.93
C GLN A 469 12.04 -10.01 26.27
N TYR A 470 11.38 -8.94 26.70
CA TYR A 470 11.38 -7.65 26.01
C TYR A 470 11.89 -6.51 26.89
N ASP A 471 12.67 -5.60 26.34
CA ASP A 471 13.14 -4.40 27.04
C ASP A 471 12.22 -3.19 26.82
N VAL A 472 11.37 -3.25 25.80
CA VAL A 472 10.33 -2.24 25.54
C VAL A 472 9.03 -2.92 25.13
N ILE A 473 7.93 -2.49 25.75
CA ILE A 473 6.57 -2.87 25.35
C ILE A 473 5.78 -1.61 25.02
N SER A 474 5.13 -1.58 23.86
CA SER A 474 4.16 -0.54 23.51
C SER A 474 2.73 -1.08 23.47
N MET A 475 1.78 -0.22 23.83
CA MET A 475 0.34 -0.49 23.84
C MET A 475 -0.39 0.70 23.21
N PHE A 476 -0.11 0.97 21.93
CA PHE A 476 -0.67 2.14 21.25
C PHE A 476 -2.11 1.88 20.78
N HIS A 477 -3.07 2.65 21.30
CA HIS A 477 -4.49 2.45 21.02
C HIS A 477 -5.00 1.04 21.32
N TYR A 478 -4.57 0.50 22.47
CA TYR A 478 -4.86 -0.86 22.88
C TYR A 478 -5.71 -0.91 24.14
N LEU A 479 -5.19 -0.38 25.27
CA LEU A 479 -5.81 -0.55 26.59
C LEU A 479 -7.26 -0.07 26.66
N GLU A 480 -7.62 0.98 25.91
CA GLU A 480 -8.99 1.49 25.84
C GLU A 480 -10.01 0.51 25.21
N HIS A 481 -9.53 -0.54 24.53
CA HIS A 481 -10.33 -1.58 23.89
C HIS A 481 -10.36 -2.90 24.70
N THR A 482 -9.66 -2.96 25.83
CA THR A 482 -9.51 -4.18 26.64
C THR A 482 -10.64 -4.32 27.66
N ARG A 483 -10.91 -5.56 28.08
CA ARG A 483 -11.99 -5.85 29.05
C ARG A 483 -11.53 -5.71 30.51
N ASP A 484 -10.26 -5.99 30.75
CA ASP A 484 -9.60 -5.91 32.05
C ASP A 484 -8.22 -5.26 31.88
N PRO A 485 -8.13 -3.92 31.89
CA PRO A 485 -6.87 -3.21 31.68
C PRO A 485 -5.79 -3.53 32.72
N LEU A 486 -6.17 -3.98 33.94
CA LEU A 486 -5.19 -4.32 34.97
C LEU A 486 -4.49 -5.64 34.63
N ALA A 487 -5.22 -6.64 34.17
CA ALA A 487 -4.64 -7.89 33.70
C ALA A 487 -3.67 -7.69 32.52
N GLU A 488 -3.96 -6.72 31.65
CA GLU A 488 -3.09 -6.34 30.52
C GLU A 488 -1.78 -5.67 31.02
N LEU A 489 -1.85 -4.87 32.08
CA LEU A 489 -0.67 -4.27 32.70
C LEU A 489 0.16 -5.29 33.47
N ASP A 490 -0.48 -6.25 34.16
CA ASP A 490 0.21 -7.36 34.81
C ASP A 490 0.93 -8.24 33.77
N ALA A 491 0.30 -8.49 32.62
CA ALA A 491 0.91 -9.16 31.48
C ALA A 491 2.13 -8.41 30.93
N ALA A 492 2.04 -7.07 30.82
CA ALA A 492 3.17 -6.23 30.41
C ALA A 492 4.32 -6.30 31.41
N ALA A 493 4.01 -6.23 32.71
CA ALA A 493 5.01 -6.33 33.76
C ALA A 493 5.73 -7.68 33.77
N LEU A 494 5.02 -8.77 33.47
CA LEU A 494 5.60 -10.11 33.37
C LEU A 494 6.54 -10.26 32.16
N ALA A 495 6.17 -9.66 31.01
CA ALA A 495 6.93 -9.81 29.76
C ALA A 495 8.17 -8.90 29.67
N LEU A 496 8.26 -7.86 30.50
CA LEU A 496 9.40 -6.94 30.57
C LEU A 496 10.59 -7.58 31.30
N ALA A 497 11.79 -7.42 30.75
CA ALA A 497 13.06 -7.93 31.26
C ALA A 497 13.79 -7.01 32.27
#